data_AF-A0A929PI25-F1
#
_entry.id   AF-A0A929PI25-F1
#
_cell.length_a   1.000
_cell.length_b   1.000
_cell.length_c   1.000
_cell.angle_alpha   90.00
_cell.angle_beta   90.00
_cell.angle_gamma   90.00
#
_symmetry.space_group_name_H-M   'P 1'
#
loop_
_entity.id
_entity.type
_entity.pdbx_description
1 polymer ?
#
loop_
_entity_poly.entity_id
_entity_poly.type
_entity_poly.pdbx_seq_one_letter_code
_entity_poly.pdbx_strand_id
1 'polypeptide(L)'
;MTEPRRYAGFCEEQNFNPASAPEATFHIDIASASLDTPSDPNLHFEGGMSRGRKIIRPGYYAPAGNIVYPIDIRSIGYFLKWALGLYKFTDGGEGTNTHEIYPSEDTVLPSYTVRLGKDIF
;
A
#
# COMPACT_ATOMS: atom_id res chain seq x y z
N MET A 1 -22.56 9.41 18.01
CA MET A 1 -21.95 8.52 17.01
C MET A 1 -20.63 9.15 16.61
N THR A 2 -19.52 8.44 16.77
CA THR A 2 -18.20 8.88 16.28
C THR A 2 -18.14 8.65 14.77
N GLU A 3 -17.82 9.69 14.00
CA GLU A 3 -17.63 9.60 12.55
C GLU A 3 -16.56 8.56 12.20
N PRO A 4 -16.77 7.75 11.13
CA PRO A 4 -15.80 6.76 10.69
C PRO A 4 -14.53 7.45 10.17
N ARG A 5 -13.39 7.12 10.78
CA ARG A 5 -12.08 7.69 10.44
C ARG A 5 -11.46 6.87 9.31
N ARG A 6 -11.61 7.35 8.08
CA ARG A 6 -10.92 6.79 6.91
C ARG A 6 -9.47 7.25 6.93
N TYR A 7 -8.54 6.30 6.89
CA TYR A 7 -7.10 6.60 6.98
C TYR A 7 -6.32 6.20 5.73
N ALA A 8 -6.75 5.15 5.04
CA ALA A 8 -6.16 4.72 3.79
C ALA A 8 -7.26 4.42 2.76
N GLY A 9 -7.15 5.05 1.60
CA GLY A 9 -7.98 4.81 0.42
C GLY A 9 -7.21 4.05 -0.63
N PHE A 10 -7.87 3.14 -1.33
CA PHE A 10 -7.25 2.30 -2.35
C PHE A 10 -8.03 2.35 -3.66
N CYS A 11 -7.31 2.26 -4.77
CA CYS A 11 -7.88 2.14 -6.10
C CYS A 11 -6.95 1.34 -7.01
N GLU A 12 -7.54 0.46 -7.82
CA GLU A 12 -6.80 -0.29 -8.84
C GLU A 12 -6.47 0.62 -10.03
N GLU A 13 -5.23 0.52 -10.51
CA GLU A 13 -4.76 1.30 -11.64
C GLU A 13 -4.84 0.45 -12.92
N GLN A 14 -5.29 1.05 -14.03
CA GLN A 14 -5.24 0.38 -15.34
C GLN A 14 -3.82 0.19 -15.86
N ASN A 15 -2.93 1.14 -15.57
CA ASN A 15 -1.52 1.11 -15.93
C ASN A 15 -0.70 1.60 -14.74
N PHE A 16 0.49 1.04 -14.55
CA PHE A 16 1.40 1.47 -13.49
C PHE A 16 1.76 2.95 -13.64
N ASN A 17 1.63 3.71 -12.55
CA ASN A 17 2.01 5.12 -12.44
C ASN A 17 1.37 6.03 -13.53
N PRO A 18 0.02 6.14 -13.54
CA PRO A 18 -0.68 7.02 -14.46
C PRO A 18 -0.39 8.49 -14.15
N ALA A 19 -0.46 9.35 -15.18
CA ALA A 19 -0.19 10.79 -15.02
C ALA A 19 -1.14 11.50 -14.02
N SER A 20 -2.35 10.97 -13.85
CA SER A 20 -3.29 11.36 -12.80
C SER A 20 -3.64 10.13 -11.98
N ALA A 21 -3.34 10.17 -10.68
CA ALA A 21 -3.70 9.09 -9.77
C ALA A 21 -5.23 8.95 -9.68
N PRO A 22 -5.80 7.74 -9.84
CA PRO A 22 -7.23 7.54 -9.71
C PRO A 22 -7.73 7.88 -8.30
N GLU A 23 -9.01 8.21 -8.20
CA GLU A 23 -9.69 8.43 -6.92
C GLU A 23 -9.86 7.11 -6.15
N ALA A 24 -9.85 7.19 -4.82
CA ALA A 24 -9.98 6.00 -3.96
C ALA A 24 -11.38 5.38 -4.08
N THR A 25 -11.46 4.13 -4.53
CA THR A 25 -12.72 3.38 -4.68
C THR A 25 -13.24 2.88 -3.34
N PHE A 26 -12.34 2.47 -2.44
CA PHE A 26 -12.70 2.06 -1.09
C PHE A 26 -11.69 2.57 -0.07
N HIS A 27 -12.14 2.67 1.18
CA HIS A 27 -11.33 3.13 2.30
C HIS A 27 -11.35 2.10 3.41
N ILE A 28 -10.25 2.01 4.16
CA ILE A 28 -10.16 1.19 5.38
C ILE A 28 -10.17 2.08 6.61
N ASP A 29 -10.84 1.59 7.65
CA ASP A 29 -10.75 2.11 9.00
C ASP A 29 -9.51 1.54 9.69
N ILE A 30 -8.89 2.29 10.60
CA ILE A 30 -7.67 1.85 11.28
C ILE A 30 -7.93 1.40 12.71
N ALA A 31 -7.25 0.32 13.10
CA ALA A 31 -7.10 -0.06 14.49
C ALA A 31 -5.96 0.74 15.15
N SER A 32 -4.83 0.89 14.44
CA SER A 32 -3.72 1.74 14.87
C SER A 32 -2.87 2.19 13.67
N ALA A 33 -2.10 3.26 13.88
CA ALA A 33 -1.08 3.72 12.94
C ALA A 33 0.19 4.04 13.74
N SER A 34 1.35 3.63 13.22
CA SER A 34 2.67 3.98 13.77
C SER A 34 3.42 4.89 12.80
N LEU A 35 4.28 5.72 13.36
CA LEU A 35 5.31 6.42 12.61
C LEU A 35 6.63 6.02 13.24
N ASP A 36 7.48 5.37 12.45
CA ASP A 36 8.78 4.92 12.88
C ASP A 36 9.72 6.13 12.99
N THR A 37 10.53 6.14 14.04
CA THR A 37 11.65 7.08 14.12
C THR A 37 12.69 6.67 13.07
N PRO A 38 13.18 7.60 12.23
CA PRO A 38 14.14 7.24 11.19
C PRO A 38 15.39 6.61 11.80
N SER A 39 15.81 5.47 11.25
CA SER A 39 17.11 4.88 11.55
C SER A 39 18.17 5.56 10.67
N ASP A 40 19.17 6.17 11.32
CA ASP A 40 20.34 6.79 10.68
C ASP A 40 20.02 7.73 9.50
N PRO A 41 19.47 8.93 9.76
CA PRO A 41 19.14 9.88 8.70
C PRO A 41 20.37 10.47 8.02
N ASN A 42 21.59 10.07 8.39
CA ASN A 42 22.81 10.67 7.89
C ASN A 42 23.37 9.91 6.69
N LEU A 43 23.79 10.66 5.66
CA LEU A 43 24.57 10.12 4.55
C LEU A 43 26.04 10.02 4.98
N HIS A 44 26.59 8.82 4.88
CA HIS A 44 27.99 8.53 5.17
C HIS A 44 28.78 8.49 3.86
N PHE A 45 29.69 9.44 3.67
CA PHE A 45 30.58 9.46 2.51
C PHE A 45 31.96 8.91 2.89
N GLU A 46 32.38 7.86 2.20
CA GLU A 46 33.74 7.32 2.30
C GLU A 46 34.69 8.12 1.41
N GLY A 47 35.86 8.49 1.95
CA GLY A 47 36.91 9.17 1.19
C GLY A 47 37.79 8.17 0.47
N GLY A 48 37.96 8.31 -0.85
CA GLY A 48 38.63 7.33 -1.73
C GLY A 48 40.07 6.92 -1.43
N MET A 49 40.72 7.44 -0.38
CA MET A 49 42.09 7.06 0.04
C MET A 49 42.23 6.63 1.50
N SER A 50 41.17 6.69 2.32
CA SER A 50 41.23 6.26 3.72
C SER A 50 39.96 5.53 4.13
N ARG A 51 40.09 4.38 4.80
CA ARG A 51 38.98 3.57 5.34
C ARG A 51 38.13 4.24 6.45
N GLY A 52 38.31 5.54 6.68
CA GLY A 52 37.58 6.31 7.69
C GLY A 52 36.48 7.16 7.06
N ARG A 53 35.31 7.21 7.73
CA ARG A 53 34.20 8.11 7.40
C ARG A 53 34.67 9.56 7.56
N LYS A 54 34.70 10.34 6.47
CA LYS A 54 35.30 11.68 6.47
C LYS A 54 34.27 12.80 6.52
N ILE A 55 33.05 12.55 6.03
CA ILE A 55 31.97 13.55 5.97
C ILE A 55 30.64 12.87 6.28
N ILE A 56 29.95 13.37 7.30
CA ILE A 56 28.56 13.01 7.64
C ILE A 56 27.69 14.18 7.17
N ARG A 57 26.69 13.93 6.33
CA ARG A 57 25.70 14.96 5.94
C ARG A 57 24.30 14.54 6.40
N PRO A 58 23.42 15.49 6.75
CA PRO A 58 22.00 15.21 6.88
C PRO A 58 21.50 14.62 5.56
N GLY A 59 20.98 13.40 5.61
CA GLY A 59 20.29 12.72 4.52
C GLY A 59 18.81 13.05 4.50
N TYR A 60 18.11 12.46 3.53
CA TYR A 60 16.68 12.67 3.37
C TYR A 60 15.91 11.94 4.48
N TYR A 61 14.98 12.65 5.11
CA TYR A 61 14.06 12.07 6.08
C TYR A 61 12.99 11.27 5.32
N ALA A 62 13.09 9.95 5.37
CA ALA A 62 12.08 9.04 4.85
C ALA A 62 11.27 8.48 6.03
N PRO A 63 10.10 9.06 6.36
CA PRO A 63 9.23 8.49 7.39
C PRO A 63 8.76 7.12 6.94
N ALA A 64 8.91 6.13 7.82
CA ALA A 64 8.30 4.82 7.69
C ALA A 64 7.23 4.66 8.77
N GLY A 65 6.32 3.70 8.61
CA GLY A 65 5.26 3.47 9.58
C GLY A 65 4.31 2.40 9.08
N ASN A 66 3.55 1.83 10.02
CA ASN A 66 2.58 0.78 9.72
C ASN A 66 1.16 1.26 9.95
N ILE A 67 0.25 0.75 9.13
CA ILE A 67 -1.19 0.89 9.33
C ILE A 67 -1.71 -0.50 9.68
N VAL A 68 -2.27 -0.62 10.88
CA VAL A 68 -2.96 -1.84 11.32
C VAL A 68 -4.45 -1.58 11.17
N TYR A 69 -5.12 -2.43 10.41
CA TYR A 69 -6.56 -2.36 10.20
C TYR A 69 -7.21 -3.71 10.49
N PRO A 70 -8.45 -3.74 11.00
CA PRO A 70 -9.21 -4.97 11.13
C PRO A 70 -9.64 -5.45 9.75
N ILE A 71 -9.24 -6.67 9.38
CA ILE A 71 -9.51 -7.21 8.06
C ILE A 71 -11.00 -7.55 7.88
N ASP A 72 -11.54 -7.23 6.72
CA ASP A 72 -12.90 -7.59 6.32
C ASP A 72 -12.87 -8.41 5.01
N ILE A 73 -13.95 -9.16 4.74
CA ILE A 73 -14.02 -10.08 3.59
C ILE A 73 -13.90 -9.33 2.25
N ARG A 74 -14.34 -8.06 2.19
CA ARG A 74 -14.27 -7.27 0.96
C ARG A 74 -12.85 -6.76 0.74
N SER A 75 -12.19 -6.23 1.77
CA SER A 75 -10.82 -5.73 1.67
C SER A 75 -9.80 -6.85 1.42
N ILE A 76 -9.92 -8.00 2.10
CA ILE A 76 -9.01 -9.13 1.87
C ILE A 76 -9.06 -9.63 0.42
N GLY A 77 -10.22 -9.59 -0.23
CA GLY A 77 -10.37 -9.95 -1.63
C GLY A 77 -9.49 -9.10 -2.56
N TYR A 78 -9.45 -7.77 -2.32
CA TYR A 78 -8.57 -6.87 -3.08
C TYR A 78 -7.09 -7.15 -2.81
N PHE A 79 -6.69 -7.34 -1.55
CA PHE A 79 -5.29 -7.60 -1.22
C PHE A 79 -4.81 -8.95 -1.77
N LEU A 80 -5.64 -9.98 -1.71
CA LEU A 80 -5.32 -11.28 -2.30
C LEU A 80 -5.23 -11.19 -3.83
N LYS A 81 -6.13 -10.44 -4.48
CA LYS A 81 -6.02 -10.16 -5.92
C LYS A 81 -4.68 -9.48 -6.25
N TRP A 82 -4.32 -8.41 -5.56
CA TRP A 82 -3.06 -7.69 -5.84
C TRP A 82 -1.82 -8.51 -5.53
N ALA A 83 -1.87 -9.40 -4.53
CA ALA A 83 -0.75 -10.27 -4.19
C ALA A 83 -0.61 -11.49 -5.11
N LEU A 84 -1.72 -12.05 -5.59
CA LEU A 84 -1.75 -13.32 -6.33
C LEU A 84 -1.98 -13.15 -7.84
N GLY A 85 -2.43 -11.98 -8.30
CA GLY A 85 -2.56 -11.63 -9.71
C GLY A 85 -4.01 -11.47 -10.17
N LEU A 86 -4.51 -12.43 -10.94
CA LEU A 86 -5.76 -12.30 -11.66
C LEU A 86 -6.96 -12.69 -10.79
N TYR A 87 -8.09 -12.04 -11.07
CA TYR A 87 -9.35 -12.27 -10.36
C TYR A 87 -10.48 -12.47 -11.36
N LYS A 88 -11.30 -13.50 -11.12
CA LYS A 88 -12.53 -13.76 -11.88
C LYS A 88 -13.69 -13.96 -10.92
N PHE A 89 -14.76 -13.20 -11.15
CA PHE A 89 -16.04 -13.41 -10.49
C PHE A 89 -16.94 -14.23 -11.40
N THR A 90 -17.54 -15.29 -10.85
CA THR A 90 -18.56 -16.09 -11.51
C THR A 90 -19.84 -15.99 -10.69
N ASP A 91 -20.88 -15.41 -11.30
CA ASP A 91 -22.22 -15.33 -10.70
C ASP A 91 -22.84 -16.73 -10.68
N GLY A 92 -23.27 -17.16 -9.49
CA GLY A 92 -23.91 -18.45 -9.27
C GLY A 92 -25.41 -18.43 -9.53
N GLY A 93 -26.02 -17.28 -9.79
CA GLY A 93 -27.47 -17.12 -9.90
C GLY A 93 -28.16 -17.42 -8.58
N GLU A 94 -29.01 -18.45 -8.54
CA GLU A 94 -29.62 -18.95 -7.29
C GLU A 94 -28.63 -19.73 -6.40
N GLY A 95 -27.43 -20.04 -6.92
CA GLY A 95 -26.38 -20.76 -6.22
C GLY A 95 -25.36 -19.84 -5.52
N THR A 96 -24.19 -20.41 -5.19
CA THR A 96 -23.11 -19.68 -4.54
C THR A 96 -22.24 -18.94 -5.56
N ASN A 97 -22.02 -17.65 -5.31
CA ASN A 97 -21.06 -16.85 -6.08
C ASN A 97 -19.63 -17.34 -5.85
N THR A 98 -18.85 -17.41 -6.93
CA THR A 98 -17.47 -17.89 -6.86
C THR A 98 -16.50 -16.77 -7.18
N HIS A 99 -15.54 -16.56 -6.27
CA HIS A 99 -14.42 -15.64 -6.41
C HIS A 99 -13.16 -16.47 -6.65
N GLU A 100 -12.64 -16.47 -7.88
CA GLU A 100 -11.43 -17.20 -8.25
C GLU A 100 -10.24 -16.24 -8.34
N ILE A 101 -9.15 -16.58 -7.64
CA ILE A 101 -7.89 -15.85 -7.68
C ILE A 101 -6.82 -16.84 -8.14
N TYR A 102 -6.09 -16.49 -9.20
CA TYR A 102 -5.11 -17.39 -9.81
C TYR A 102 -3.89 -16.63 -10.35
N PRO A 103 -2.71 -17.26 -10.32
CA PRO A 103 -1.49 -16.67 -10.86
C PRO A 103 -1.53 -16.64 -12.39
N SER A 104 -0.88 -15.64 -12.98
CA SER A 104 -0.50 -15.63 -14.41
C SER A 104 0.97 -16.07 -14.53
N GLU A 105 1.37 -16.56 -15.72
CA GLU A 105 2.80 -16.67 -16.07
C GLU A 105 3.45 -15.28 -16.24
N ASP A 106 2.63 -14.23 -16.37
CA ASP A 106 3.11 -12.85 -16.37
C ASP A 106 3.66 -12.47 -15.00
N THR A 107 4.86 -11.91 -14.98
CA THR A 107 5.50 -11.41 -13.76
C THR A 107 4.97 -10.04 -13.32
N VAL A 108 3.95 -9.51 -13.99
CA VAL A 108 3.38 -8.19 -13.74
C VAL A 108 2.12 -8.34 -12.89
N LEU A 109 2.23 -7.94 -11.63
CA LEU A 109 1.09 -7.89 -10.72
C LEU A 109 0.22 -6.66 -11.01
N PRO A 110 -1.09 -6.72 -10.71
CA PRO A 110 -1.96 -5.57 -10.83
C PRO A 110 -1.46 -4.39 -9.99
N SER A 111 -1.38 -3.22 -10.60
CA SER A 111 -1.00 -1.98 -9.94
C SER A 111 -2.18 -1.36 -9.19
N TYR A 112 -1.90 -0.72 -8.05
CA TYR A 112 -2.90 0.00 -7.26
C TYR A 112 -2.28 1.23 -6.61
N THR A 113 -3.12 2.25 -6.38
CA THR A 113 -2.76 3.43 -5.60
C THR A 113 -3.20 3.29 -4.15
N VAL A 114 -2.42 3.88 -3.26
CA VAL A 114 -2.77 4.08 -1.86
C VAL A 114 -2.75 5.58 -1.56
N ARG A 115 -3.87 6.10 -1.08
CA ARG A 115 -3.97 7.46 -0.53
C ARG A 115 -3.98 7.37 0.98
N LEU A 116 -2.94 7.91 1.62
CA LEU A 116 -2.80 7.92 3.06
C LEU A 116 -3.16 9.31 3.61
N GLY A 117 -4.00 9.36 4.63
CA GLY A 117 -4.37 10.60 5.29
C GLY A 117 -5.54 10.42 6.24
N LYS A 118 -5.51 11.11 7.39
CA LYS A 118 -6.66 11.15 8.28
C LYS A 118 -7.68 12.12 7.69
N ASP A 119 -8.73 11.57 7.09
CA ASP A 119 -9.84 12.36 6.57
C ASP A 119 -10.99 12.45 7.59
N ILE A 120 -11.66 13.60 7.65
CA ILE A 120 -12.84 13.85 8.49
C ILE A 120 -13.89 14.42 7.52
N PHE A 121 -15.00 13.69 7.33
CA PHE A 121 -16.15 14.13 6.54
C PHE A 121 -17.26 14.64 7.44
#